data_AF-A0A8T1B5M9-F1
#
_entry.id   AF-A0A8T1B5M9-F1
#
_cell.length_a   1.000
_cell.length_b   1.000
_cell.length_c   1.000
_cell.angle_alpha   90.00
_cell.angle_beta   90.00
_cell.angle_gamma   90.00
#
_symmetry.space_group_name_H-M   'P 1'
#
loop_
_entity.id
_entity.type
_entity.pdbx_description
1 polymer ?
#
loop_
_entity_poly.entity_id
_entity_poly.type
_entity_poly.pdbx_seq_one_letter_code
_entity_poly.pdbx_strand_id
1 'polypeptide(L)'
;MIWMRFAKDLYDERIKQICILSDLERMKSEAEELRQLHAASTTESEDTRSAKTKKERFDGQSWDSLKASPFYDVLRKHKDVLRDEIPAETPQDKGIQHEIDLVPGTKYCVTRQWPLPRDQVKAIDDFFDSRRQAGQVRESKSPHSASMFCVKKPQGGWRIVHAYNKMNDATIPAQTPIP
;
A
#
# COMPACT_ATOMS: atom_id res chain seq x y z
N MET A 1 7.93 1.39 -10.71
CA MET A 1 8.65 2.64 -10.42
C MET A 1 9.79 2.35 -9.46
N ILE A 2 11.02 2.71 -9.81
CA ILE A 2 12.23 2.36 -9.06
C ILE A 2 12.46 3.46 -8.01
N TRP A 3 12.51 3.08 -6.74
CA TRP A 3 12.69 3.99 -5.60
C TRP A 3 13.93 4.90 -5.70
N MET A 4 14.97 4.48 -6.45
CA MET A 4 16.13 5.31 -6.76
C MET A 4 15.79 6.58 -7.56
N ARG A 5 14.78 6.52 -8.44
CA ARG A 5 14.31 7.69 -9.20
C ARG A 5 13.63 8.69 -8.25
N PHE A 6 12.76 8.17 -7.37
CA PHE A 6 12.11 8.97 -6.33
C PHE A 6 13.11 9.62 -5.35
N ALA A 7 14.15 8.91 -4.92
CA ALA A 7 15.18 9.45 -4.04
C ALA A 7 16.03 10.53 -4.72
N LYS A 8 16.33 10.36 -6.02
CA LYS A 8 17.01 11.37 -6.83
C LYS A 8 16.18 12.63 -6.99
N ASP A 9 14.88 12.47 -7.26
CA ASP A 9 13.96 13.60 -7.40
C ASP A 9 13.72 14.35 -6.08
N LEU A 10 13.80 13.65 -4.93
CA LEU A 10 13.77 14.25 -3.60
C LEU A 10 15.06 15.04 -3.29
N TYR A 11 16.22 14.51 -3.68
CA TYR A 11 17.53 15.15 -3.47
C TYR A 11 17.73 16.39 -4.35
N ASP A 12 17.30 16.33 -5.60
CA ASP A 12 17.38 17.46 -6.53
C ASP A 12 16.34 18.57 -6.22
N GLU A 13 15.64 18.49 -5.08
CA GLU A 13 14.52 19.37 -4.68
C GLU A 13 13.42 19.51 -5.74
N ARG A 14 13.37 18.58 -6.70
CA ARG A 14 12.31 18.49 -7.72
C ARG A 14 10.99 18.09 -7.08
N ILE A 15 11.05 17.36 -5.96
CA ILE A 15 9.91 17.06 -5.09
C ILE A 15 9.87 18.09 -3.96
N LYS A 16 9.19 19.22 -4.20
CA LYS A 16 8.99 20.29 -3.21
C LYS A 16 7.96 19.94 -2.13
N GLN A 17 7.13 18.93 -2.38
CA GLN A 17 6.07 18.49 -1.46
C GLN A 17 5.73 17.02 -1.70
N ILE A 18 5.64 16.23 -0.63
CA ILE A 18 5.05 14.88 -0.68
C ILE A 18 3.58 15.06 -0.28
N CYS A 19 2.69 15.20 -1.26
CA CYS A 19 1.25 15.31 -1.03
C CYS A 19 0.56 13.96 -1.24
N ILE A 20 -0.30 13.56 -0.30
CA ILE A 20 -1.38 12.61 -0.57
C ILE A 20 -2.42 13.42 -1.36
N LEU A 21 -2.75 12.99 -2.57
CA LEU A 21 -3.44 13.79 -3.58
C LEU A 21 -4.91 14.03 -3.23
N SER A 22 -5.30 15.31 -3.26
CA SER A 22 -6.69 15.73 -3.43
C SER A 22 -6.72 17.15 -3.99
N ASP A 23 -6.37 17.34 -5.27
CA ASP A 23 -7.04 18.31 -6.15
C ASP A 23 -6.55 18.25 -7.61
N LEU A 24 -7.51 18.25 -8.53
CA LEU A 24 -7.38 17.81 -9.93
C LEU A 24 -7.05 18.92 -10.95
N GLU A 25 -7.17 20.19 -10.58
CA GLU A 25 -7.10 21.29 -11.57
C GLU A 25 -5.67 21.72 -11.90
N ARG A 26 -4.72 21.59 -10.96
CA ARG A 26 -3.30 21.89 -11.18
C ARG A 26 -2.63 20.91 -12.17
N MET A 27 -3.18 19.70 -12.26
CA MET A 27 -2.71 18.57 -13.08
C MET A 27 -2.64 18.86 -14.59
N LYS A 28 -3.59 19.62 -15.13
CA LYS A 28 -3.66 19.81 -16.59
C LYS A 28 -2.55 20.72 -17.12
N SER A 29 -2.11 21.68 -16.31
CA SER A 29 -1.01 22.60 -16.70
C SER A 29 0.36 21.92 -16.59
N GLU A 30 0.58 21.14 -15.53
CA GLU A 30 1.87 20.50 -15.26
C GLU A 30 2.13 19.29 -16.20
N ALA A 31 1.08 18.59 -16.65
CA ALA A 31 1.20 17.48 -17.59
C ALA A 31 1.60 17.91 -19.01
N GLU A 32 1.22 19.11 -19.43
CA GLU A 32 1.55 19.67 -20.75
C GLU A 32 3.03 20.11 -20.80
N GLU A 33 3.56 20.65 -19.70
CA GLU A 33 4.98 20.99 -19.54
C GLU A 33 5.88 19.74 -19.51
N LEU A 34 5.42 18.66 -18.85
CA LEU A 34 6.16 17.39 -18.80
C LEU A 34 6.27 16.70 -20.17
N ARG A 35 5.26 16.81 -21.04
CA ARG A 35 5.31 16.24 -22.40
C ARG A 35 6.40 16.89 -23.26
N GLN A 36 6.65 18.19 -23.08
CA GLN A 36 7.68 18.92 -23.83
C GLN A 36 9.09 18.55 -23.38
N LEU A 37 9.28 18.26 -22.08
CA LEU A 37 10.58 17.86 -21.52
C LEU A 37 10.96 16.41 -21.84
N HIS A 38 9.98 15.51 -21.95
CA HIS A 38 10.22 14.10 -22.31
C HIS A 38 10.67 13.90 -23.77
N ALA A 39 10.27 14.78 -24.70
CA ALA A 39 10.71 14.72 -26.09
C ALA A 39 12.21 14.98 -26.26
N ALA A 40 12.86 15.64 -25.29
CA ALA A 40 14.27 16.05 -25.37
C ALA A 40 15.28 15.06 -24.78
N SER A 41 14.85 14.02 -24.05
CA SER A 41 15.75 13.20 -23.20
C SER A 41 15.92 11.74 -23.62
N THR A 42 15.53 11.34 -24.83
CA THR A 42 15.61 9.94 -25.26
C THR A 42 17.01 9.58 -25.76
N THR A 43 17.94 9.25 -24.85
CA THR A 43 19.09 8.37 -25.16
C THR A 43 19.42 7.47 -23.96
N GLU A 44 19.05 6.19 -24.15
CA GLU A 44 19.69 4.94 -23.71
C GLU A 44 20.29 4.79 -22.30
N SER A 45 19.78 3.80 -21.57
CA SER A 45 20.58 3.00 -20.64
C SER A 45 19.91 1.63 -20.41
N GLU A 46 20.61 0.58 -20.83
CA GLU A 46 20.17 -0.80 -20.93
C GLU A 46 20.02 -1.51 -19.58
N ASP A 47 18.96 -2.32 -19.47
CA ASP A 47 18.48 -2.98 -18.25
C ASP A 47 19.05 -4.42 -18.15
N THR A 48 20.15 -4.62 -17.42
CA THR A 48 20.65 -5.98 -17.08
C THR A 48 19.94 -6.50 -15.82
N ARG A 49 18.89 -7.28 -16.02
CA ARG A 49 18.01 -7.81 -14.95
C ARG A 49 18.66 -8.97 -14.18
N SER A 50 19.38 -8.66 -13.10
CA SER A 50 20.00 -9.65 -12.18
C SER A 50 18.96 -10.51 -11.41
N ALA A 51 19.20 -11.84 -11.38
CA ALA A 51 18.32 -12.87 -10.81
C ALA A 51 18.37 -13.01 -9.27
N LYS A 52 18.34 -11.91 -8.52
CA LYS A 52 18.30 -11.95 -7.04
C LYS A 52 16.93 -12.41 -6.53
N THR A 53 16.89 -13.19 -5.45
CA THR A 53 15.64 -13.58 -4.76
C THR A 53 14.96 -12.36 -4.14
N LYS A 54 13.65 -12.43 -3.87
CA LYS A 54 12.90 -11.27 -3.34
C LYS A 54 13.38 -10.84 -1.95
N LYS A 55 13.85 -11.78 -1.14
CA LYS A 55 14.40 -11.52 0.19
C LYS A 55 15.72 -10.77 0.09
N GLU A 56 16.65 -11.24 -0.75
CA GLU A 56 17.92 -10.55 -1.01
C GLU A 56 17.72 -9.14 -1.60
N ARG A 57 16.67 -8.94 -2.43
CA ARG A 57 16.32 -7.61 -2.92
C ARG A 57 15.81 -6.69 -1.81
N PHE A 58 15.14 -7.22 -0.80
CA PHE A 58 14.66 -6.46 0.34
C PHE A 58 15.80 -6.16 1.31
N ASP A 59 16.61 -7.16 1.65
CA ASP A 59 17.75 -7.01 2.57
C ASP A 59 18.82 -6.07 2.00
N GLY A 60 19.00 -6.07 0.66
CA GLY A 60 19.86 -5.12 -0.05
C GLY A 60 19.34 -3.68 -0.11
N GLN A 61 18.14 -3.40 0.42
CA GLN A 61 17.59 -2.06 0.61
C GLN A 61 17.64 -1.60 2.07
N SER A 62 18.32 -2.35 2.94
CA SER A 62 18.55 -1.98 4.34
C SER A 62 19.27 -0.63 4.48
N TRP A 63 19.04 0.07 5.59
CA TRP A 63 19.74 1.33 5.93
C TRP A 63 21.26 1.24 5.85
N ASP A 64 21.83 0.07 6.13
CA ASP A 64 23.28 -0.17 6.00
C ASP A 64 23.74 -0.16 4.55
N SER A 65 22.95 -0.75 3.64
CA SER A 65 23.21 -0.71 2.19
C SER A 65 23.09 0.71 1.62
N LEU A 66 22.29 1.56 2.27
CA LEU A 66 22.06 2.94 1.83
C LEU A 66 23.16 3.92 2.22
N LYS A 67 24.06 3.56 3.14
CA LYS A 67 25.18 4.42 3.58
C LYS A 67 26.12 4.82 2.44
N ALA A 68 26.25 3.96 1.44
CA ALA A 68 27.06 4.22 0.25
C ALA A 68 26.35 5.08 -0.80
N SER A 69 25.05 5.38 -0.60
CA SER A 69 24.27 6.19 -1.53
C SER A 69 24.63 7.67 -1.37
N PRO A 70 24.81 8.43 -2.47
CA PRO A 70 24.92 9.89 -2.43
C PRO A 70 23.71 10.58 -1.76
N PHE A 71 22.59 9.87 -1.64
CA PHE A 71 21.33 10.37 -1.08
C PHE A 71 21.14 10.03 0.40
N TYR A 72 22.14 9.41 1.06
CA TYR A 72 22.00 8.91 2.42
C TYR A 72 21.56 9.98 3.43
N ASP A 73 22.10 11.19 3.34
CA ASP A 73 21.78 12.28 4.27
C ASP A 73 20.31 12.70 4.17
N VAL A 74 19.76 12.77 2.96
CA VAL A 74 18.35 13.10 2.72
C VAL A 74 17.46 11.96 3.21
N LEU A 75 17.80 10.71 2.90
CA LEU A 75 17.05 9.54 3.37
C LEU A 75 17.02 9.50 4.90
N ARG A 76 18.17 9.71 5.55
CA ARG A 76 18.29 9.74 7.01
C ARG A 76 17.42 10.83 7.64
N LYS A 77 17.29 11.99 7.00
CA LYS A 77 16.41 13.09 7.47
C LYS A 77 14.93 12.66 7.52
N HIS A 78 14.49 11.77 6.64
CA HIS A 78 13.12 11.27 6.54
C HIS A 78 12.95 9.83 7.06
N LYS A 79 13.82 9.40 7.98
CA LYS A 79 13.80 8.05 8.56
C LYS A 79 12.49 7.75 9.32
N ASP A 80 11.84 8.79 9.84
CA ASP A 80 10.55 8.71 10.51
C ASP A 80 9.41 8.25 9.59
N VAL A 81 9.48 8.60 8.30
CA VAL A 81 8.53 8.21 7.25
C VAL A 81 8.97 6.91 6.57
N LEU A 82 10.27 6.72 6.35
CA LEU A 82 10.86 5.57 5.66
C LEU A 82 11.23 4.43 6.64
N ARG A 83 10.26 3.94 7.41
CA ARG A 83 10.52 2.88 8.40
C ARG A 83 10.69 1.52 7.73
N ASP A 84 11.56 0.68 8.31
CA ASP A 84 11.78 -0.71 7.86
C ASP A 84 10.54 -1.58 8.10
N GLU A 85 9.85 -1.32 9.22
CA GLU A 85 8.61 -1.98 9.61
C GLU A 85 7.48 -0.97 9.76
N ILE A 86 6.30 -1.33 9.28
CA ILE A 86 5.09 -0.52 9.44
C ILE A 86 4.64 -0.66 10.90
N PRO A 87 4.55 0.44 11.67
CA PRO A 87 4.12 0.39 13.05
C PRO A 87 2.69 -0.17 13.12
N ALA A 88 2.41 -0.94 14.17
CA ALA A 88 1.09 -1.50 14.41
C ALA A 88 0.07 -0.46 14.92
N GLU A 89 0.52 0.76 15.24
CA GLU A 89 -0.31 1.84 15.72
C GLU A 89 -1.34 2.28 14.67
N THR A 90 -2.52 2.67 15.12
CA THR A 90 -3.50 3.34 14.25
C THR A 90 -3.00 4.74 13.90
N PRO A 91 -3.14 5.18 12.64
CA PRO A 91 -2.82 6.55 12.26
C PRO A 91 -3.61 7.57 13.09
N GLN A 92 -3.02 8.75 13.30
CA GLN A 92 -3.76 9.87 13.88
C GLN A 92 -4.97 10.21 13.02
N ASP A 93 -6.12 10.46 13.67
CA ASP A 93 -7.32 10.91 12.98
C ASP A 93 -7.09 12.29 12.37
N LYS A 94 -7.28 12.40 11.06
CA LYS A 94 -7.12 13.63 10.28
C LYS A 94 -8.47 14.24 9.89
N GLY A 95 -9.57 13.73 10.42
CA GLY A 95 -10.94 14.16 10.09
C GLY A 95 -11.47 13.60 8.76
N ILE A 96 -10.66 12.83 8.03
CA ILE A 96 -11.07 12.15 6.80
C ILE A 96 -11.13 10.66 7.10
N GLN A 97 -12.34 10.10 7.03
CA GLN A 97 -12.58 8.67 7.26
C GLN A 97 -13.01 7.99 5.97
N HIS A 98 -12.64 6.72 5.82
CA HIS A 98 -13.12 5.91 4.71
C HIS A 98 -14.57 5.48 5.00
N GLU A 99 -15.50 6.00 4.22
CA GLU A 99 -16.90 5.60 4.24
C GLU A 99 -17.19 4.60 3.11
N ILE A 100 -18.06 3.62 3.40
CA ILE A 100 -18.50 2.61 2.45
C ILE A 100 -20.00 2.77 2.28
N ASP A 101 -20.39 3.53 1.26
CA ASP A 101 -21.79 3.74 0.91
C ASP A 101 -22.34 2.51 0.20
N LEU A 102 -23.45 1.98 0.70
CA LEU A 102 -24.16 0.88 0.05
C LEU A 102 -25.33 1.41 -0.77
N VAL A 103 -25.65 0.73 -1.87
CA VAL A 103 -26.84 1.04 -2.67
C VAL A 103 -28.09 1.00 -1.77
N PRO A 104 -28.96 2.04 -1.80
CA PRO A 104 -30.15 2.09 -0.95
C PRO A 104 -31.02 0.83 -1.09
N GLY A 105 -31.49 0.29 0.04
CA GLY A 105 -32.30 -0.93 0.06
C GLY A 105 -31.49 -2.24 -0.04
N THR A 106 -30.16 -2.17 -0.04
CA THR A 106 -29.32 -3.38 -0.02
C THR A 106 -29.55 -4.19 1.26
N LYS A 107 -29.86 -5.48 1.08
CA LYS A 107 -29.90 -6.45 2.18
C LYS A 107 -28.49 -6.71 2.72
N TYR A 108 -28.41 -7.26 3.93
CA TYR A 108 -27.13 -7.61 4.54
C TYR A 108 -26.26 -8.50 3.64
N CYS A 109 -25.02 -8.06 3.43
CA CYS A 109 -24.01 -8.80 2.68
C CYS A 109 -23.44 -9.90 3.57
N VAL A 110 -24.12 -11.05 3.59
CA VAL A 110 -23.69 -12.24 4.34
C VAL A 110 -23.05 -13.23 3.40
N THR A 111 -21.82 -13.62 3.72
CA THR A 111 -21.08 -14.72 3.09
C THR A 111 -20.57 -15.65 4.17
N ARG A 112 -20.86 -16.96 4.03
CA ARG A 112 -20.44 -17.97 5.01
C ARG A 112 -18.95 -18.26 4.84
N GLN A 113 -18.25 -18.40 5.96
CA GLN A 113 -16.87 -18.87 5.97
C GLN A 113 -16.76 -20.26 5.35
N TRP A 114 -15.87 -20.43 4.37
CA TRP A 114 -15.55 -21.74 3.82
C TRP A 114 -14.81 -22.60 4.85
N PRO A 115 -14.95 -23.94 4.81
CA PRO A 115 -14.11 -24.82 5.60
C PRO A 115 -12.63 -24.57 5.28
N LEU A 116 -11.83 -24.30 6.31
CA LEU A 116 -10.40 -24.07 6.17
C LEU A 116 -9.59 -25.18 6.86
N PRO A 117 -8.44 -25.56 6.28
CA PRO A 117 -7.44 -26.37 6.96
C PRO A 117 -6.99 -25.78 8.30
N ARG A 118 -6.61 -26.63 9.27
CA ARG A 118 -6.25 -26.21 10.64
C ARG A 118 -5.08 -25.21 10.68
N ASP A 119 -4.11 -25.37 9.79
CA ASP A 119 -2.97 -24.46 9.66
C ASP A 119 -3.39 -23.06 9.18
N GLN A 120 -4.38 -22.97 8.29
CA GLN A 120 -4.94 -21.69 7.87
C GLN A 120 -5.78 -21.03 8.96
N VAL A 121 -6.59 -21.81 9.69
CA VAL A 121 -7.37 -21.30 10.82
C VAL A 121 -6.43 -20.69 11.86
N LYS A 122 -5.40 -21.43 12.27
CA LYS A 122 -4.41 -20.92 13.23
C LYS A 122 -3.74 -19.63 12.74
N ALA A 123 -3.39 -19.55 11.45
CA ALA A 123 -2.78 -18.36 10.88
C ALA A 123 -3.72 -17.14 10.87
N ILE A 124 -5.02 -17.35 10.71
CA ILE A 124 -6.05 -16.30 10.80
C ILE A 124 -6.21 -15.84 12.24
N ASP A 125 -6.28 -16.78 13.19
CA ASP A 125 -6.42 -16.48 14.62
C ASP A 125 -5.21 -15.68 15.12
N ASP A 126 -3.99 -16.17 14.87
CA ASP A 126 -2.74 -15.47 15.23
C ASP A 126 -2.69 -14.05 14.61
N PHE A 127 -3.17 -13.89 13.37
CA PHE A 127 -3.21 -12.59 12.70
C PHE A 127 -4.17 -11.62 13.39
N PHE A 128 -5.39 -12.05 13.69
CA PHE A 128 -6.38 -11.18 14.32
C PHE A 128 -6.07 -10.87 15.78
N ASP A 129 -5.46 -11.80 16.52
CA ASP A 129 -4.98 -11.53 17.87
C ASP A 129 -3.95 -10.40 17.87
N SER A 130 -2.99 -10.43 16.94
CA SER A 130 -2.03 -9.34 16.74
C SER A 130 -2.72 -8.02 16.38
N ARG A 131 -3.71 -8.03 15.46
CA ARG A 131 -4.44 -6.82 15.07
C ARG A 131 -5.33 -6.26 16.19
N ARG A 132 -5.88 -7.14 17.03
CA ARG A 132 -6.68 -6.77 18.20
C ARG A 132 -5.79 -6.09 19.26
N GLN A 133 -4.64 -6.67 19.56
CA GLN A 133 -3.65 -6.06 20.47
C GLN A 133 -3.19 -4.69 19.98
N ALA A 134 -3.07 -4.53 18.66
CA ALA A 134 -2.74 -3.27 18.00
C ALA A 134 -3.90 -2.26 17.92
N GLY A 135 -5.11 -2.61 18.37
CA GLY A 135 -6.29 -1.74 18.29
C GLY A 135 -6.84 -1.54 16.87
N GLN A 136 -6.37 -2.31 15.88
CA GLN A 136 -6.77 -2.20 14.47
C GLN A 136 -8.08 -2.93 14.16
N VAL A 137 -8.40 -3.98 14.94
CA VAL A 137 -9.61 -4.80 14.78
C VAL A 137 -10.27 -5.00 16.14
N ARG A 138 -11.59 -5.11 16.15
CA ARG A 138 -12.40 -5.41 17.34
C ARG A 138 -13.47 -6.44 17.04
N GLU A 139 -13.97 -7.09 18.08
CA GLU A 139 -15.17 -7.91 17.96
C GLU A 139 -16.37 -7.06 17.51
N SER A 140 -17.18 -7.62 16.63
CA SER A 140 -18.36 -6.95 16.09
C SER A 140 -19.55 -7.92 16.03
N LYS A 141 -20.76 -7.36 16.17
CA LYS A 141 -22.03 -8.06 15.91
C LYS A 141 -22.63 -7.55 14.60
N SER A 142 -21.78 -7.35 13.59
CA SER A 142 -22.20 -6.82 12.30
C SER A 142 -23.19 -7.79 11.63
N PRO A 143 -24.27 -7.29 11.02
CA PRO A 143 -25.13 -8.13 10.21
C PRO A 143 -24.48 -8.51 8.87
N HIS A 144 -23.36 -7.87 8.50
CA HIS A 144 -22.56 -8.21 7.32
C HIS A 144 -21.41 -9.15 7.68
N SER A 145 -21.10 -10.08 6.76
CA SER A 145 -19.96 -10.97 6.88
C SER A 145 -19.31 -11.25 5.51
N ALA A 146 -17.99 -11.29 5.48
CA ALA A 146 -17.21 -11.74 4.34
C ALA A 146 -16.45 -13.01 4.73
N SER A 147 -16.31 -13.95 3.80
CA SER A 147 -15.46 -15.12 4.00
C SER A 147 -13.98 -14.74 3.85
N MET A 148 -13.13 -15.53 4.48
CA MET A 148 -11.69 -15.31 4.54
C MET A 148 -10.92 -16.55 4.12
N PHE A 149 -9.73 -16.36 3.59
CA PHE A 149 -8.81 -17.45 3.26
C PHE A 149 -7.35 -17.00 3.30
N CYS A 150 -6.44 -17.96 3.27
CA CYS A 150 -5.01 -17.69 3.34
C CYS A 150 -4.31 -18.00 2.02
N VAL A 151 -3.38 -17.13 1.62
CA VAL A 151 -2.49 -17.35 0.47
C VAL A 151 -1.04 -17.42 0.96
N LYS A 152 -0.31 -18.46 0.56
CA LYS A 152 1.12 -18.58 0.90
C LYS A 152 1.94 -17.53 0.15
N LYS A 153 2.80 -16.81 0.87
CA LYS A 153 3.78 -15.92 0.24
C LYS A 153 4.96 -16.76 -0.29
N PRO A 154 5.60 -16.36 -1.41
CA PRO A 154 6.82 -17.01 -1.90
C PRO A 154 7.97 -17.01 -0.88
N GLN A 155 7.97 -16.03 0.03
CA GLN A 155 9.02 -15.84 1.04
C GLN A 155 8.70 -16.55 2.37
N GLY A 156 7.65 -17.38 2.39
CA GLY A 156 7.09 -17.95 3.61
C GLY A 156 6.04 -17.07 4.28
N GLY A 157 5.24 -17.70 5.15
CA GLY A 157 4.12 -17.09 5.85
C GLY A 157 2.84 -16.95 5.01
N TRP A 158 1.79 -16.46 5.65
CA TRP A 158 0.45 -16.35 5.10
C TRP A 158 0.08 -14.89 4.81
N ARG A 159 -0.76 -14.68 3.78
CA ARG A 159 -1.55 -13.47 3.58
C ARG A 159 -2.99 -13.81 3.86
N ILE A 160 -3.58 -13.11 4.81
CA ILE A 160 -4.99 -13.22 5.10
C ILE A 160 -5.75 -12.37 4.07
N VAL A 161 -6.68 -12.99 3.35
CA VAL A 161 -7.47 -12.36 2.29
C VAL A 161 -8.94 -12.39 2.69
N HIS A 162 -9.57 -11.22 2.66
CA HIS A 162 -11.01 -11.08 2.83
C HIS A 162 -11.68 -11.06 1.45
N ALA A 163 -12.66 -11.92 1.23
CA ALA A 163 -13.42 -12.00 -0.01
C ALA A 163 -14.61 -11.02 0.04
N TYR A 164 -14.34 -9.74 -0.18
CA TYR A 164 -15.35 -8.68 -0.14
C TYR A 164 -16.21 -8.56 -1.41
N ASN A 165 -16.15 -9.51 -2.35
CA ASN A 165 -16.87 -9.43 -3.64
C ASN A 165 -18.33 -8.99 -3.50
N LYS A 166 -19.11 -9.65 -2.63
CA LYS A 166 -20.52 -9.30 -2.38
C LYS A 166 -20.72 -7.94 -1.73
N MET A 167 -19.76 -7.49 -0.92
CA MET A 167 -19.79 -6.14 -0.34
C MET A 167 -19.50 -5.12 -1.44
N ASN A 168 -18.44 -5.35 -2.23
CA ASN A 168 -18.01 -4.46 -3.30
C ASN A 168 -19.10 -4.28 -4.36
N ASP A 169 -19.83 -5.36 -4.72
CA ASP A 169 -20.96 -5.29 -5.67
C ASP A 169 -22.13 -4.44 -5.14
N ALA A 170 -22.26 -4.36 -3.81
CA ALA A 170 -23.28 -3.57 -3.13
C ALA A 170 -22.82 -2.13 -2.82
N THR A 171 -21.52 -1.85 -2.92
CA THR A 171 -20.94 -0.55 -2.63
C THR A 171 -21.12 0.40 -3.82
N ILE A 172 -21.54 1.62 -3.55
CA ILE A 172 -21.58 2.70 -4.55
C ILE A 172 -20.12 3.02 -4.93
N PRO A 173 -19.72 2.86 -6.20
CA PRO A 173 -18.33 3.12 -6.59
C PRO A 173 -17.96 4.58 -6.33
N ALA A 174 -16.89 4.80 -5.56
CA ALA A 174 -16.30 6.11 -5.42
C ALA A 174 -15.75 6.56 -6.79
N GLN A 175 -16.38 7.57 -7.40
CA GLN A 175 -15.94 8.14 -8.67
C GLN A 175 -14.88 9.21 -8.45
N THR A 176 -13.78 8.84 -7.78
CA THR A 176 -12.60 9.70 -7.76
C THR A 176 -11.82 9.48 -9.05
N PRO A 177 -11.74 10.48 -9.95
CA PRO A 177 -11.03 10.31 -11.21
C PRO A 177 -9.55 10.05 -10.91
N ILE A 178 -9.04 8.91 -11.37
CA ILE A 178 -7.61 8.63 -11.39
C ILE A 178 -7.08 9.23 -12.70
N PRO A 179 -6.20 10.25 -12.63
CA PRO A 179 -5.68 10.91 -13.81
C PRO A 179 -4.61 10.09 -14.55
#